data_AF-A0A8C2XQ85-F1
#
_entry.id   AF-A0A8C2XQ85-F1
#
_cell.length_a   1.000
_cell.length_b   1.000
_cell.length_c   1.000
_cell.angle_alpha   90.00
_cell.angle_beta   90.00
_cell.angle_gamma   90.00
#
_symmetry.space_group_name_H-M   'P 1'
#
loop_
_entity.id
_entity.type
_entity.pdbx_description
1 polymer ?
#
loop_
_entity_poly.entity_id
_entity_poly.type
_entity_poly.pdbx_seq_one_letter_code
_entity_poly.pdbx_strand_id
1 'polypeptide(L)'
;MCGIFCLLSLSAARCAWSEAVHERLKRRGPDSSQDVTVGGTDAHILHMKGLLTPQPVQDHTGNVLVWNGEIFGGLPVMPEENDTAVVSQRLSSCDGPSEILSVLSTLCGPWAFVYHQKAGDYLWFGRDFLGRRSLLWTFDAEVNALTLTSVAARESGPTQSSWQEVPAVGVYRVDLKAVAEAGCVTFEICFPILKTTTLTVFTFFHDRRWF
;
A
#
# COMPACT_ATOMS: atom_id res chain seq x y z
N MET A 1 -10.98 -10.00 9.58
CA MET A 1 -9.82 -9.08 9.60
C MET A 1 -9.63 -8.65 8.17
N CYS A 2 -9.69 -7.37 7.86
CA CYS A 2 -9.60 -6.88 6.48
C CYS A 2 -8.28 -7.27 5.80
N GLY A 3 -8.29 -7.31 4.47
CA GLY A 3 -7.12 -7.55 3.63
C GLY A 3 -7.00 -6.46 2.59
N ILE A 4 -5.78 -5.99 2.38
CA ILE A 4 -5.45 -5.03 1.33
C ILE A 4 -4.56 -5.67 0.28
N PHE A 5 -4.69 -5.19 -0.95
CA PHE A 5 -3.89 -5.58 -2.09
C PHE A 5 -3.66 -4.37 -3.00
N CYS A 6 -2.47 -4.28 -3.56
CA CYS A 6 -2.12 -3.32 -4.59
C CYS A 6 -1.09 -3.97 -5.52
N LEU A 7 -1.28 -3.82 -6.82
CA LEU A 7 -0.39 -4.27 -7.86
C LEU A 7 0.03 -3.06 -8.68
N LEU A 8 1.29 -2.67 -8.56
CA LEU A 8 1.90 -1.66 -9.39
C LEU A 8 2.58 -2.37 -10.57
N SER A 9 2.00 -2.28 -11.76
CA SER A 9 2.62 -2.78 -12.99
C SER A 9 3.43 -1.69 -13.67
N LEU A 10 4.69 -1.99 -13.99
CA LEU A 10 5.56 -1.09 -14.76
C LEU A 10 5.51 -1.37 -16.26
N SER A 11 4.82 -2.45 -16.66
CA SER A 11 4.58 -2.82 -18.04
C SER A 11 3.13 -2.53 -18.41
N ALA A 12 2.90 -2.16 -19.67
CA ALA A 12 1.56 -2.03 -20.26
C ALA A 12 0.85 -3.40 -20.42
N ALA A 13 1.58 -4.51 -20.22
CA ALA A 13 0.96 -5.82 -20.13
C ALA A 13 0.05 -5.87 -18.91
N ARG A 14 -1.20 -6.29 -19.11
CA ARG A 14 -2.12 -6.52 -17.99
C ARG A 14 -1.52 -7.59 -17.09
N CYS A 15 -1.15 -7.19 -15.90
CA CYS A 15 -0.63 -8.10 -14.91
C CYS A 15 -1.84 -8.81 -14.27
N ALA A 16 -1.98 -10.10 -14.53
CA ALA A 16 -3.08 -10.88 -13.96
C ALA A 16 -2.82 -11.10 -12.47
N TRP A 17 -3.83 -10.91 -11.63
CA TRP A 17 -3.67 -11.20 -10.22
C TRP A 17 -3.54 -12.70 -10.00
N SER A 18 -2.82 -13.04 -8.94
CA SER A 18 -2.86 -14.38 -8.38
C SER A 18 -4.27 -14.70 -7.85
N GLU A 19 -4.98 -15.61 -8.50
CA GLU A 19 -6.27 -16.13 -8.03
C GLU A 19 -6.15 -16.70 -6.60
N ALA A 20 -4.99 -17.26 -6.27
CA ALA A 20 -4.70 -17.77 -4.94
C ALA A 20 -4.58 -16.66 -3.88
N VAL A 21 -4.07 -15.48 -4.24
CA VAL A 21 -4.07 -14.30 -3.34
C VAL A 21 -5.49 -13.78 -3.18
N HIS A 22 -6.25 -13.67 -4.26
CA HIS A 22 -7.65 -13.22 -4.24
C HIS A 22 -8.51 -14.08 -3.31
N GLU A 23 -8.46 -15.40 -3.46
CA GLU A 23 -9.23 -16.33 -2.60
C GLU A 23 -8.81 -16.23 -1.13
N ARG A 24 -7.53 -15.98 -0.84
CA ARG A 24 -7.05 -15.75 0.54
C ARG A 24 -7.55 -14.44 1.11
N LEU A 25 -7.63 -13.37 0.30
CA LEU A 25 -8.17 -12.09 0.72
C LEU A 25 -9.69 -12.18 0.95
N LYS A 26 -10.43 -12.94 0.13
CA LYS A 26 -11.89 -13.13 0.31
C LYS A 26 -12.21 -13.73 1.66
N ARG A 27 -11.40 -14.69 2.11
CA ARG A 27 -11.52 -15.28 3.46
C ARG A 27 -11.25 -14.30 4.60
N ARG A 28 -10.60 -13.16 4.32
CA ARG A 28 -10.30 -12.11 5.31
C ARG A 28 -11.47 -11.13 5.47
N GLY A 29 -12.18 -10.80 4.39
CA GLY A 29 -13.39 -10.00 4.46
C GLY A 29 -14.35 -10.22 3.29
N PRO A 30 -15.38 -11.09 3.43
CA PRO A 30 -16.28 -11.46 2.33
C PRO A 30 -17.36 -10.41 2.00
N ASP A 31 -17.45 -9.33 2.77
CA ASP A 31 -18.62 -8.44 2.75
C ASP A 31 -18.60 -7.37 1.63
N SER A 32 -17.41 -6.91 1.22
CA SER A 32 -17.27 -5.91 0.17
C SER A 32 -15.89 -5.99 -0.49
N SER A 33 -15.88 -6.00 -1.82
CA SER A 33 -14.68 -5.93 -2.66
C SER A 33 -14.85 -4.89 -3.75
N GLN A 34 -13.88 -3.99 -3.91
CA GLN A 34 -13.81 -3.09 -5.05
C GLN A 34 -12.40 -3.03 -5.63
N ASP A 35 -12.39 -2.75 -6.92
CA ASP A 35 -11.23 -2.79 -7.79
C ASP A 35 -11.07 -1.40 -8.41
N VAL A 36 -9.92 -0.77 -8.23
CA VAL A 36 -9.62 0.52 -8.85
C VAL A 36 -8.30 0.44 -9.59
N THR A 37 -8.35 0.66 -10.89
CA THR A 37 -7.16 0.81 -11.74
C THR A 37 -6.84 2.30 -11.91
N VAL A 38 -5.66 2.75 -11.46
CA VAL A 38 -5.17 4.11 -11.70
C VAL A 38 -3.79 4.04 -12.37
N GLY A 39 -3.69 4.51 -13.61
CA GLY A 39 -2.41 4.69 -14.29
C GLY A 39 -1.55 3.43 -14.44
N GLY A 40 -2.14 2.22 -14.46
CA GLY A 40 -1.41 0.94 -14.48
C GLY A 40 -1.22 0.29 -13.09
N THR A 41 -1.76 0.91 -12.03
CA THR A 41 -1.83 0.35 -10.68
C THR A 41 -3.22 -0.21 -10.41
N ASP A 42 -3.30 -1.51 -10.12
CA ASP A 42 -4.52 -2.26 -9.78
C ASP A 42 -4.61 -2.41 -8.26
N ALA A 43 -5.51 -1.69 -7.59
CA ALA A 43 -5.69 -1.72 -6.14
C ALA A 43 -6.98 -2.45 -5.75
N HIS A 44 -6.87 -3.42 -4.83
CA HIS A 44 -7.94 -4.35 -4.44
C HIS A 44 -8.06 -4.45 -2.93
N ILE A 45 -9.29 -4.40 -2.40
CA ILE A 45 -9.50 -4.46 -0.95
C ILE A 45 -10.69 -5.33 -0.63
N LEU A 46 -10.57 -6.08 0.46
CA LEU A 46 -11.63 -6.87 1.08
C LEU A 46 -11.76 -6.48 2.57
N HIS A 47 -12.90 -5.89 2.95
CA HIS A 47 -13.13 -5.26 4.27
C HIS A 47 -14.22 -5.96 5.11
N MET A 48 -14.18 -5.84 6.45
CA MET A 48 -15.30 -6.12 7.37
C MET A 48 -15.31 -5.19 8.61
N LYS A 49 -16.53 -4.75 8.95
CA LYS A 49 -17.07 -4.15 10.20
C LYS A 49 -17.20 -2.62 10.27
N GLY A 50 -18.39 -2.16 10.70
CA GLY A 50 -18.76 -0.75 10.90
C GLY A 50 -19.64 -0.19 9.78
N LEU A 51 -20.08 1.07 9.88
CA LEU A 51 -20.64 1.81 8.72
C LEU A 51 -19.61 1.70 7.59
N LEU A 52 -19.98 0.98 6.53
CA LEU A 52 -19.09 0.57 5.46
C LEU A 52 -18.70 1.78 4.63
N THR A 53 -17.50 2.32 4.84
CA THR A 53 -16.84 3.12 3.80
C THR A 53 -16.34 2.14 2.74
N PRO A 54 -16.88 2.15 1.51
CA PRO A 54 -16.36 1.34 0.43
C PRO A 54 -14.89 1.69 0.21
N GLN A 55 -14.04 0.68 0.03
CA GLN A 55 -12.64 0.89 -0.28
C GLN A 55 -12.27 0.13 -1.57
N PRO A 56 -11.33 0.63 -2.40
CA PRO A 56 -10.47 1.79 -2.17
C PRO A 56 -11.23 3.12 -2.06
N VAL A 57 -10.82 4.00 -1.14
CA VAL A 57 -11.39 5.35 -1.05
C VAL A 57 -10.70 6.22 -2.08
N GLN A 58 -11.46 6.71 -3.06
CA GLN A 58 -11.00 7.68 -4.03
C GLN A 58 -11.54 9.06 -3.69
N ASP A 59 -10.66 10.05 -3.57
CA ASP A 59 -11.06 11.45 -3.36
C ASP A 59 -11.36 12.18 -4.68
N HIS A 60 -11.87 13.41 -4.57
CA HIS A 60 -12.24 14.23 -5.73
C HIS A 60 -11.04 14.68 -6.59
N THR A 61 -9.82 14.61 -6.07
CA THR A 61 -8.59 14.93 -6.84
C THR A 61 -8.03 13.71 -7.56
N GLY A 62 -8.50 12.51 -7.20
CA GLY A 62 -8.08 11.23 -7.78
C GLY A 62 -6.99 10.52 -6.98
N ASN A 63 -6.73 10.92 -5.73
CA ASN A 63 -5.92 10.11 -4.84
C ASN A 63 -6.71 8.86 -4.43
N VAL A 64 -6.01 7.77 -4.16
CA VAL A 64 -6.63 6.49 -3.77
C VAL A 64 -5.99 5.98 -2.49
N LEU A 65 -6.80 5.79 -1.45
CA LEU A 65 -6.39 5.19 -0.19
C LEU A 65 -6.93 3.76 -0.05
N VAL A 66 -6.03 2.88 0.35
CA VAL A 66 -6.27 1.51 0.74
C VAL A 66 -5.82 1.35 2.20
N TRP A 67 -6.74 1.09 3.12
CA TRP A 67 -6.47 1.11 4.56
C TRP A 67 -6.94 -0.16 5.28
N ASN A 68 -6.05 -0.75 6.07
CA ASN A 68 -6.35 -1.84 7.00
C ASN A 68 -5.83 -1.48 8.39
N GLY A 69 -6.68 -0.89 9.22
CA GLY A 69 -6.30 -0.50 10.55
C GLY A 69 -7.39 0.23 11.32
N GLU A 70 -7.07 0.56 12.56
CA GLU A 70 -7.92 1.28 13.48
C GLU A 70 -7.11 2.41 14.15
N ILE A 71 -7.74 3.56 14.35
CA ILE A 71 -7.15 4.71 15.03
C ILE A 71 -7.62 4.76 16.47
N PHE A 72 -6.66 4.68 17.39
CA PHE A 72 -6.87 4.77 18.84
C PHE A 72 -6.39 6.11 19.42
N GLY A 73 -5.75 6.96 18.61
CA GLY A 73 -5.36 8.30 19.05
C GLY A 73 -4.45 9.06 18.08
N GLY A 74 -4.11 10.28 18.51
CA GLY A 74 -3.23 11.22 17.81
C GLY A 74 -3.87 11.91 16.60
N LEU A 75 -4.59 11.17 15.75
CA LEU A 75 -5.56 11.74 14.82
C LEU A 75 -6.97 11.73 15.44
N PRO A 76 -7.65 12.89 15.59
CA PRO A 76 -9.02 12.93 16.09
C PRO A 76 -9.96 12.23 15.11
N VAL A 77 -10.69 11.23 15.60
CA VAL A 77 -11.80 10.55 14.91
C VAL A 77 -12.99 10.54 15.87
N MET A 78 -14.12 11.10 15.45
CA MET A 78 -15.34 11.13 16.26
C MET A 78 -16.02 9.75 16.28
N PRO A 79 -16.80 9.41 17.32
CA PRO A 79 -17.43 8.08 17.45
C PRO A 79 -18.30 7.65 16.26
N GLU A 80 -18.87 8.61 15.53
CA GLU A 80 -19.70 8.42 14.34
C GLU A 80 -18.91 8.36 13.02
N GLU A 81 -17.62 8.71 13.05
CA GLU A 81 -16.77 8.76 11.86
C GLU A 81 -16.12 7.40 11.57
N ASN A 82 -15.71 7.23 10.31
CA ASN A 82 -14.94 6.06 9.89
C ASN A 82 -13.45 6.43 9.78
N ASP A 83 -12.58 5.68 10.45
CA ASP A 83 -11.13 5.87 10.43
C ASP A 83 -10.56 6.04 9.01
N THR A 84 -11.02 5.22 8.06
CA THR A 84 -10.55 5.26 6.67
C THR A 84 -10.91 6.58 6.00
N ALA A 85 -12.15 7.05 6.21
CA ALA A 85 -12.62 8.30 5.63
C ALA A 85 -11.85 9.50 6.21
N VAL A 86 -11.63 9.52 7.52
CA VAL A 86 -10.87 10.59 8.19
C VAL A 86 -9.42 10.58 7.73
N VAL A 87 -8.76 9.42 7.63
CA VAL A 87 -7.38 9.33 7.10
C VAL A 87 -7.33 9.81 5.66
N SER A 88 -8.26 9.37 4.81
CA SER A 88 -8.30 9.77 3.40
C SER A 88 -8.43 11.29 3.25
N GLN A 89 -9.34 11.92 4.00
CA GLN A 89 -9.53 13.36 3.99
C GLN A 89 -8.29 14.14 4.49
N ARG A 90 -7.61 13.59 5.50
CA ARG A 90 -6.41 14.23 6.05
C ARG A 90 -5.21 14.10 5.13
N LEU A 91 -5.07 12.97 4.42
CA LEU A 91 -4.03 12.81 3.40
C LEU A 91 -4.32 13.65 2.14
N SER A 92 -5.59 13.76 1.73
CA SER A 92 -5.97 14.54 0.53
C SER A 92 -5.75 16.05 0.67
N SER A 93 -5.68 16.55 1.90
CA SER A 93 -5.35 17.95 2.20
C SER A 93 -3.85 18.23 2.31
N CYS A 94 -2.99 17.23 2.11
CA CYS A 94 -1.55 17.39 2.13
C CYS A 94 -1.02 17.76 0.74
N ASP A 95 -0.25 18.83 0.64
CA ASP A 95 0.36 19.34 -0.58
C ASP A 95 1.69 18.62 -0.91
N GLY A 96 2.28 17.91 0.06
CA GLY A 96 3.55 17.24 -0.17
C GLY A 96 4.02 16.24 0.89
N PRO A 97 5.20 15.65 0.68
CA PRO A 97 5.79 14.60 1.52
C PRO A 97 5.83 14.93 3.02
N SER A 98 6.24 16.15 3.38
CA SER A 98 6.40 16.55 4.78
C SER A 98 5.08 16.55 5.54
N GLU A 99 3.98 16.94 4.90
CA GLU A 99 2.65 16.98 5.52
C GLU A 99 2.06 15.59 5.64
N ILE A 100 2.21 14.75 4.62
CA ILE A 100 1.86 13.32 4.66
C ILE A 100 2.57 12.65 5.84
N LEU A 101 3.89 12.85 5.97
CA LEU A 101 4.66 12.29 7.08
C LEU A 101 4.22 12.85 8.43
N SER A 102 3.85 14.14 8.49
CA SER A 102 3.30 14.73 9.71
C SER A 102 2.00 14.04 10.12
N VAL A 103 1.06 13.80 9.19
CA VAL A 103 -0.18 13.07 9.47
C VAL A 103 0.14 11.64 9.94
N LEU A 104 0.94 10.89 9.19
CA LEU A 104 1.29 9.51 9.51
C LEU A 104 2.02 9.37 10.86
N SER A 105 2.82 10.36 11.25
CA SER A 105 3.53 10.37 12.54
C SER A 105 2.61 10.44 13.76
N THR A 106 1.40 10.97 13.58
CA THR A 106 0.41 11.11 14.65
C THR A 106 -0.50 9.89 14.80
N LEU A 107 -0.48 8.93 13.87
CA LEU A 107 -1.44 7.83 13.89
C LEU A 107 -1.08 6.81 14.98
N CYS A 108 -1.87 6.79 16.06
CA CYS A 108 -1.75 5.77 17.10
C CYS A 108 -2.79 4.67 16.86
N GLY A 109 -2.33 3.44 16.63
CA GLY A 109 -3.21 2.29 16.42
C GLY A 109 -2.56 1.26 15.50
N PRO A 110 -3.14 0.06 15.36
CA PRO A 110 -2.66 -0.93 14.40
C PRO A 110 -3.08 -0.53 12.98
N TRP A 111 -2.14 -0.39 12.04
CA TRP A 111 -2.48 0.00 10.68
C TRP A 111 -1.49 -0.51 9.63
N ALA A 112 -2.00 -0.77 8.44
CA ALA A 112 -1.25 -0.95 7.20
C ALA A 112 -2.00 -0.25 6.08
N PHE A 113 -1.28 0.40 5.17
CA PHE A 113 -1.92 1.18 4.11
C PHE A 113 -1.14 1.16 2.79
N VAL A 114 -1.84 1.50 1.72
CA VAL A 114 -1.29 1.93 0.44
C VAL A 114 -2.05 3.19 0.00
N TYR A 115 -1.34 4.23 -0.41
CA TYR A 115 -1.93 5.51 -0.80
C TYR A 115 -1.26 6.03 -2.07
N HIS A 116 -2.05 6.17 -3.14
CA HIS A 116 -1.62 6.79 -4.38
C HIS A 116 -1.95 8.28 -4.33
N GLN A 117 -0.92 9.13 -4.34
CA GLN A 117 -1.03 10.58 -4.38
C GLN A 117 -0.87 11.06 -5.83
N LYS A 118 -1.98 11.39 -6.48
CA LYS A 118 -2.02 11.70 -7.91
C LYS A 118 -1.30 12.99 -8.30
N ALA A 119 -1.34 14.02 -7.46
CA ALA A 119 -0.70 15.30 -7.76
C ALA A 119 0.84 15.17 -7.88
N GLY A 120 1.44 14.37 -6.98
CA GLY A 120 2.87 14.09 -6.98
C GLY A 120 3.28 12.86 -7.79
N ASP A 121 2.30 12.02 -8.17
CA ASP A 121 2.52 10.70 -8.77
C ASP A 121 3.38 9.80 -7.87
N TYR A 122 3.00 9.76 -6.58
CA TYR A 122 3.69 8.98 -5.55
C TYR A 122 2.82 7.81 -5.08
N LEU A 123 3.44 6.65 -4.91
CA LEU A 123 2.86 5.55 -4.15
C LEU A 123 3.48 5.50 -2.76
N TRP A 124 2.65 5.69 -1.75
CA TRP A 124 3.00 5.58 -0.36
C TRP A 124 2.47 4.26 0.20
N PHE A 125 3.27 3.57 1.01
CA PHE A 125 2.77 2.40 1.73
C PHE A 125 3.57 2.15 3.00
N GLY A 126 3.01 1.39 3.91
CA GLY A 126 3.71 1.07 5.15
C GLY A 126 2.79 0.52 6.20
N ARG A 127 3.34 0.39 7.41
CA ARG A 127 2.67 -0.20 8.56
C ARG A 127 3.03 0.52 9.84
N ASP A 128 2.20 0.34 10.87
CA ASP A 128 2.50 0.82 12.21
C ASP A 128 3.79 0.20 12.75
N PHE A 129 4.49 0.93 13.63
CA PHE A 129 5.81 0.55 14.14
C PHE A 129 5.86 -0.83 14.82
N LEU A 130 4.75 -1.28 15.41
CA LEU A 130 4.67 -2.61 16.02
C LEU A 130 4.39 -3.72 15.00
N GLY A 131 4.11 -3.37 13.74
CA GLY A 131 3.81 -4.32 12.67
C GLY A 131 2.54 -5.14 12.91
N ARG A 132 1.52 -4.56 13.56
CA ARG A 132 0.33 -5.31 14.02
C ARG A 132 -0.60 -5.70 12.88
N ARG A 133 -0.54 -4.99 11.75
CA ARG A 133 -1.29 -5.32 10.53
C ARG A 133 -0.33 -5.84 9.46
N SER A 134 -0.63 -7.01 8.90
CA SER A 134 0.23 -7.62 7.88
C SER A 134 0.20 -6.80 6.58
N LEU A 135 1.39 -6.51 6.06
CA LEU A 135 1.67 -6.06 4.70
C LEU A 135 2.93 -6.77 4.23
N LEU A 136 2.83 -7.36 3.05
CA LEU A 136 3.87 -8.10 2.37
C LEU A 136 4.12 -7.45 1.03
N TRP A 137 5.35 -7.55 0.52
CA TRP A 137 5.67 -7.25 -0.86
C TRP A 137 6.21 -8.49 -1.59
N THR A 138 6.06 -8.51 -2.90
CA THR A 138 6.89 -9.30 -3.81
C THR A 138 7.09 -8.49 -5.07
N PHE A 139 8.23 -8.69 -5.72
CA PHE A 139 8.49 -8.12 -7.02
C PHE A 139 8.66 -9.24 -8.03
N ASP A 140 7.87 -9.18 -9.10
CA ASP A 140 8.02 -10.08 -10.24
C ASP A 140 8.79 -9.34 -11.34
N ALA A 141 10.04 -9.78 -11.56
CA ALA A 141 10.90 -9.19 -12.57
C ALA A 141 10.51 -9.55 -14.01
N GLU A 142 9.78 -10.64 -14.23
CA GLU A 142 9.37 -11.05 -15.57
C GLU A 142 8.28 -10.14 -16.12
N VAL A 143 7.32 -9.76 -15.27
CA VAL A 143 6.23 -8.84 -15.61
C VAL A 143 6.46 -7.42 -15.12
N ASN A 144 7.61 -7.16 -14.49
CA ASN A 144 8.02 -5.89 -13.91
C ASN A 144 6.94 -5.29 -13.00
N ALA A 145 6.49 -6.07 -12.01
CA ALA A 145 5.37 -5.69 -11.16
C ALA A 145 5.68 -5.83 -9.66
N LEU A 146 5.33 -4.79 -8.90
CA LEU A 146 5.37 -4.81 -7.45
C LEU A 146 3.96 -5.16 -6.92
N THR A 147 3.86 -6.22 -6.14
CA THR A 147 2.62 -6.54 -5.42
C THR A 147 2.77 -6.28 -3.94
N LEU A 148 1.84 -5.51 -3.37
CA LEU A 148 1.64 -5.28 -1.95
C LEU A 148 0.38 -6.02 -1.50
N THR A 149 0.43 -6.82 -0.45
CA THR A 149 -0.75 -7.57 0.00
C THR A 149 -0.71 -7.91 1.48
N SER A 150 -1.87 -8.09 2.10
CA SER A 150 -1.97 -8.60 3.47
C SER A 150 -1.74 -10.11 3.61
N VAL A 151 -1.77 -10.87 2.52
CA VAL A 151 -1.64 -12.34 2.55
C VAL A 151 -0.75 -12.86 1.43
N ALA A 152 0.20 -13.70 1.77
CA ALA A 152 0.97 -14.44 0.78
C ALA A 152 0.10 -15.54 0.18
N ALA A 153 0.28 -15.82 -1.11
CA ALA A 153 -0.12 -17.09 -1.71
C ALA A 153 1.13 -17.84 -2.17
N ARG A 154 1.16 -19.16 -1.92
CA ARG A 154 2.15 -20.02 -2.56
C ARG A 154 1.55 -20.45 -3.88
N GLU A 155 2.12 -19.98 -4.96
CA GLU A 155 1.79 -20.48 -6.29
C GLU A 155 2.52 -21.79 -6.54
N SER A 156 1.87 -22.72 -7.22
CA SER A 156 2.41 -24.05 -7.51
C SER A 156 3.37 -24.05 -8.72
N GLY A 157 3.84 -22.87 -9.15
CA GLY A 157 4.69 -22.68 -10.32
C GLY A 157 6.20 -22.77 -10.04
N PRO A 158 7.04 -22.79 -11.11
CA PRO A 158 8.50 -22.85 -10.99
C PRO A 158 9.12 -21.58 -10.40
N THR A 159 8.44 -20.44 -10.50
CA THR A 159 8.79 -19.17 -9.87
C THR A 159 8.06 -19.05 -8.54
N GLN A 160 8.73 -19.47 -7.46
CA GLN A 160 8.18 -19.30 -6.12
C GLN A 160 8.23 -17.80 -5.76
N SER A 161 7.07 -17.14 -5.67
CA SER A 161 7.01 -15.74 -5.24
C SER A 161 7.65 -15.61 -3.85
N SER A 162 8.77 -14.88 -3.78
CA SER A 162 9.49 -14.63 -2.54
C SER A 162 8.80 -13.50 -1.78
N TRP A 163 7.63 -13.80 -1.20
CA TRP A 163 6.93 -12.86 -0.33
C TRP A 163 7.82 -12.48 0.83
N GLN A 164 8.05 -11.18 0.97
CA GLN A 164 8.76 -10.61 2.09
C GLN A 164 7.82 -9.70 2.85
N GLU A 165 8.03 -9.63 4.16
CA GLU A 165 7.26 -8.74 4.99
C GLU A 165 7.78 -7.31 4.86
N VAL A 166 6.88 -6.35 4.67
CA VAL A 166 7.26 -4.93 4.63
C VAL A 166 7.81 -4.54 6.00
N PRO A 167 9.09 -4.13 6.13
CA PRO A 167 9.66 -3.84 7.44
C PRO A 167 8.93 -2.67 8.12
N ALA A 168 8.55 -2.85 9.39
CA ALA A 168 7.83 -1.86 10.20
C ALA A 168 8.76 -0.76 10.78
N VAL A 169 9.71 -0.29 9.97
CA VAL A 169 10.71 0.71 10.38
C VAL A 169 10.34 2.13 9.97
N GLY A 170 9.40 2.28 9.03
CA GLY A 170 8.98 3.55 8.48
C GLY A 170 7.89 3.36 7.44
N VAL A 171 7.67 4.42 6.65
CA VAL A 171 6.77 4.39 5.50
C VAL A 171 7.60 4.54 4.23
N TYR A 172 7.17 3.86 3.18
CA TYR A 172 7.87 3.76 1.92
C TYR A 172 7.19 4.66 0.90
N ARG A 173 8.00 5.32 0.08
CA ARG A 173 7.55 6.15 -1.04
C ARG A 173 8.19 5.66 -2.33
N VAL A 174 7.39 5.55 -3.38
CA VAL A 174 7.83 5.30 -4.75
C VAL A 174 7.44 6.50 -5.60
N ASP A 175 8.39 7.05 -6.35
CA ASP A 175 8.14 8.05 -7.39
C ASP A 175 7.76 7.32 -8.68
N LEU A 176 6.48 7.36 -9.06
CA LEU A 176 5.96 6.60 -10.18
C LEU A 176 6.49 7.13 -11.53
N LYS A 177 6.81 8.42 -11.62
CA LYS A 177 7.45 9.01 -12.80
C LYS A 177 8.88 8.49 -12.95
N ALA A 178 9.66 8.54 -11.87
CA ALA A 178 11.02 8.03 -11.88
C ALA A 178 11.07 6.54 -12.22
N VAL A 179 10.11 5.76 -11.75
CA VAL A 179 10.00 4.34 -12.08
C VAL A 179 9.62 4.12 -13.54
N ALA A 180 8.69 4.89 -14.09
CA ALA A 180 8.33 4.81 -15.51
C ALA A 180 9.52 5.14 -16.44
N GLU A 181 10.39 6.06 -16.03
CA GLU A 181 11.60 6.44 -16.76
C GLU A 181 12.74 5.43 -16.61
N ALA A 182 12.98 4.93 -15.39
CA ALA A 182 14.10 4.04 -15.08
C ALA A 182 13.82 2.56 -15.39
N GLY A 183 12.55 2.16 -15.45
CA GLY A 183 12.13 0.77 -15.63
C GLY A 183 12.40 -0.15 -14.43
N CYS A 184 12.82 0.40 -13.29
CA CYS A 184 13.04 -0.32 -12.04
C CYS A 184 12.34 0.39 -10.86
N VAL A 185 11.91 -0.38 -9.86
CA VAL A 185 11.31 0.20 -8.65
C VAL A 185 12.40 0.56 -7.65
N THR A 186 12.40 1.82 -7.22
CA THR A 186 13.19 2.31 -6.10
C THR A 186 12.25 2.83 -5.01
N PHE A 187 12.59 2.55 -3.75
CA PHE A 187 11.84 3.03 -2.60
C PHE A 187 12.67 4.05 -1.82
N GLU A 188 12.00 5.04 -1.27
CA GLU A 188 12.54 5.86 -0.22
C GLU A 188 11.91 5.44 1.10
N ILE A 189 12.72 5.34 2.16
CA ILE A 189 12.20 5.08 3.51
C ILE A 189 12.09 6.43 4.21
N CYS A 190 10.86 6.83 4.46
CA CYS A 190 10.56 7.99 5.28
C CYS A 190 10.27 7.54 6.71
N PHE A 191 10.82 8.25 7.68
CA PHE A 191 10.62 7.99 9.10
C PHE A 191 9.67 9.06 9.66
N PRO A 192 8.35 8.80 9.79
CA PRO A 192 7.38 9.83 10.17
C PRO A 192 7.72 10.48 11.51
N ILE A 193 8.15 9.68 12.49
CA ILE A 193 8.49 10.14 13.85
C ILE A 193 9.72 11.05 13.84
N LEU A 194 10.73 10.71 13.05
CA LEU A 194 11.98 11.47 12.97
C LEU A 194 11.87 12.65 11.99
N LYS A 195 10.82 12.69 11.15
CA LYS A 195 10.67 13.61 10.02
C LYS A 195 11.89 13.63 9.09
N THR A 196 12.62 12.52 9.04
CA THR A 196 13.79 12.31 8.20
C THR A 196 13.45 11.33 7.09
N THR A 197 14.07 11.50 5.93
CA THR A 197 14.01 10.54 4.84
C THR A 197 15.40 9.98 4.62
N THR A 198 15.49 8.65 4.56
CA THR A 198 16.68 7.98 4.05
C THR A 198 16.31 7.35 2.72
N LEU A 199 17.02 7.74 1.67
CA LEU A 199 16.96 7.02 0.42
C LEU A 199 17.65 5.67 0.63
N THR A 200 16.86 4.64 0.89
CA THR A 200 17.33 3.26 0.86
C THR A 200 16.90 2.65 -0.45
N VAL A 201 17.81 2.69 -1.43
CA VAL A 201 17.56 2.10 -2.74
C VAL A 201 17.55 0.57 -2.61
N PHE A 202 16.38 -0.01 -2.42
CA PHE A 202 16.16 -1.42 -2.77
C PHE A 202 15.88 -1.47 -4.27
N THR A 203 16.91 -1.74 -5.05
CA THR A 203 16.71 -2.00 -6.49
C THR A 203 16.33 -3.46 -6.64
N PHE A 204 15.09 -3.74 -7.04
CA PHE A 204 14.74 -5.06 -7.51
C PHE A 204 15.28 -5.23 -8.93
N PHE A 205 16.45 -5.86 -9.07
CA PHE A 205 17.01 -6.23 -10.37
C PHE A 205 16.47 -7.58 -10.84
N HIS A 206 16.38 -7.73 -12.16
CA HIS A 206 16.06 -8.99 -12.83
C HIS A 206 17.09 -10.11 -12.52
N ASP A 207 18.29 -9.77 -12.05
CA ASP A 207 19.39 -10.73 -11.96
C ASP A 207 19.53 -11.35 -10.55
N ARG A 208 19.48 -12.67 -10.53
CA ARG A 208 19.62 -13.51 -9.35
C ARG A 208 21.04 -13.37 -8.80
N ARG A 209 21.19 -12.71 -7.65
CA ARG A 209 22.14 -13.07 -6.57
C ARG A 209 22.03 -12.10 -5.40
N TRP A 210 21.42 -12.56 -4.30
CA TRP A 210 21.60 -11.99 -2.98
C TRP A 210 22.76 -12.72 -2.30
N PHE A 211 23.73 -11.96 -1.77
CA PHE A 211 24.57 -12.34 -0.64
C PHE A 211 24.27 -11.38 0.50
#